data_AF-A0A0X3BPL8-F1
#
_entry.id   AF-A0A0X3BPL8-F1
#
_cell.length_a   1.000
_cell.length_b   1.000
_cell.length_c   1.000
_cell.angle_alpha   90.00
_cell.angle_beta   90.00
_cell.angle_gamma   90.00
#
_symmetry.space_group_name_H-M   'P 1'
#
loop_
_entity.id
_entity.type
_entity.pdbx_description
1 polymer ?
#
loop_
_entity_poly.entity_id
_entity_poly.type
_entity_poly.pdbx_seq_one_letter_code
_entity_poly.pdbx_strand_id
1 'polypeptide(L)' 'MAKPIELGLTLEGEDARRFHEYMEKPTYTDDARELIRFAAREAQNRRL' A
#
# COMPACT_ATOMS: atom_id res chain seq x y z
N MET A 1 -12.30 -27.12 -8.73
CA MET A 1 -12.91 -26.14 -7.80
C MET A 1 -11.84 -25.13 -7.44
N ALA A 2 -12.06 -23.83 -7.70
CA ALA A 2 -11.10 -22.80 -7.32
C ALA A 2 -11.09 -22.69 -5.80
N LYS A 3 -9.90 -22.83 -5.19
CA LYS A 3 -9.74 -22.62 -3.74
C LYS A 3 -10.03 -21.13 -3.46
N PRO A 4 -10.74 -20.79 -2.36
CA PRO A 4 -10.92 -19.40 -1.98
C PRO A 4 -9.54 -18.74 -1.82
N ILE A 5 -9.38 -17.54 -2.34
CA ILE A 5 -8.19 -16.74 -2.07
C ILE A 5 -8.22 -16.45 -0.57
N GLU A 6 -7.24 -16.96 0.18
CA GLU A 6 -7.10 -16.66 1.59
C GLU A 6 -6.83 -15.15 1.73
N LEU A 7 -7.89 -14.43 2.10
CA LEU A 7 -7.84 -13.01 2.41
C LEU A 7 -7.09 -12.83 3.72
N GLY A 8 -5.80 -12.53 3.63
CA GLY A 8 -5.10 -11.93 4.75
C GLY A 8 -3.62 -12.27 4.81
N LEU A 9 -2.80 -11.49 4.12
CA LEU A 9 -1.48 -11.17 4.65
C LEU A 9 -1.72 -10.25 5.87
N THR A 10 -2.06 -10.84 7.01
CA THR A 10 -2.07 -10.13 8.29
C THR A 10 -0.63 -10.04 8.77
N LEU A 11 -0.11 -8.82 8.78
CA LEU A 11 1.14 -8.54 9.48
C LEU A 11 0.84 -8.61 10.98
N GLU A 12 1.59 -9.43 11.71
CA GLU A 12 1.45 -9.58 13.16
C GLU A 12 2.80 -9.31 13.84
N GLY A 13 2.74 -8.99 15.13
CA GLY A 13 3.93 -8.78 15.95
C GLY A 13 4.85 -7.68 15.43
N GLU A 14 6.11 -8.04 15.19
CA GLU A 14 7.14 -7.08 14.80
C GLU A 14 6.92 -6.50 13.40
N ASP A 15 6.42 -7.29 12.45
CA ASP A 15 6.19 -6.82 11.08
C ASP A 15 5.04 -5.81 11.02
N ALA A 16 4.01 -5.98 11.85
CA ALA A 16 2.94 -4.99 12.01
C ALA A 16 3.48 -3.65 12.53
N ARG A 17 4.34 -3.71 13.54
CA ARG A 17 4.98 -2.52 14.12
C ARG A 17 5.87 -1.82 13.09
N ARG A 18 6.73 -2.58 12.39
CA ARG A 18 7.63 -2.03 11.36
C ARG A 18 6.87 -1.42 10.20
N PHE A 19 5.76 -2.03 9.79
CA PHE A 19 4.88 -1.45 8.78
C PHE A 19 4.25 -0.16 9.28
N HIS A 20 3.80 -0.12 10.54
CA HIS A 20 3.24 1.10 11.11
C HIS A 20 4.28 2.24 11.18
N GLU A 21 5.47 1.96 11.68
CA GLU A 21 6.60 2.91 11.71
C GLU A 21 6.98 3.40 10.31
N TYR A 22 6.97 2.50 9.32
CA TYR A 22 7.18 2.86 7.92
C TYR A 22 6.07 3.77 7.39
N MET A 23 4.81 3.54 7.74
CA MET A 23 3.69 4.39 7.33
C MET A 23 3.74 5.79 7.98
N GLU A 24 4.28 5.91 9.19
CA GLU A 24 4.48 7.21 9.86
C GLU A 24 5.62 8.03 9.24
N LYS A 25 6.73 7.37 8.88
CA LYS A 25 7.86 8.02 8.20
C LYS A 25 8.31 7.22 6.98
N PRO A 26 7.55 7.30 5.88
CA PRO A 26 7.84 6.49 4.74
C PRO A 26 9.12 6.97 4.05
N THR A 27 10.08 6.06 3.94
CA THR A 27 11.33 6.29 3.22
C THR A 27 11.12 5.92 1.76
N TYR A 28 10.20 6.60 1.09
CA TYR A 28 9.90 6.36 -0.32
C TYR A 28 11.11 6.73 -1.18
N THR A 29 11.42 5.88 -2.16
CA THR A 29 12.24 6.27 -3.32
C THR A 29 11.48 7.28 -4.17
N ASP A 30 12.19 8.03 -5.01
CA ASP A 30 11.54 9.02 -5.88
C ASP A 30 10.54 8.37 -6.85
N ASP A 31 10.87 7.20 -7.39
CA ASP A 31 9.96 6.39 -8.22
C ASP A 31 8.66 6.02 -7.49
N ALA A 32 8.76 5.64 -6.21
CA ALA A 32 7.58 5.30 -5.41
C ALA A 32 6.68 6.52 -5.18
N ARG A 33 7.28 7.71 -5.02
CA ARG A 33 6.52 8.97 -4.90
C ARG A 33 5.81 9.32 -6.21
N GLU A 34 6.45 9.12 -7.35
CA GLU A 34 5.83 9.34 -8.66
C GLU A 34 4.65 8.39 -8.88
N LEU A 35 4.79 7.11 -8.52
CA LEU A 35 3.73 6.12 -8.64
C LEU A 35 2.52 6.45 -7.76
N ILE A 36 2.75 6.88 -6.52
CA ILE A 36 1.68 7.34 -5.61
C ILE A 36 0.95 8.56 -6.18
N ARG A 37 1.69 9.54 -6.73
CA ARG A 37 1.10 10.73 -7.36
C ARG A 37 0.28 10.38 -8.60
N PHE A 38 0.79 9.47 -9.43
CA PHE A 38 0.07 8.98 -10.60
C PHE A 38 -1.24 8.29 -10.20
N ALA A 39 -1.19 7.38 -9.23
CA ALA A 39 -2.38 6.69 -8.73
C ALA A 39 -3.41 7.67 -8.14
N ALA A 40 -2.97 8.69 -7.38
CA ALA A 40 -3.87 9.71 -6.85
C ALA A 40 -4.54 10.53 -7.97
N ARG A 41 -3.81 10.87 -9.04
CA ARG A 41 -4.34 11.60 -10.20
C ARG A 41 -5.34 10.75 -10.99
N GLU A 42 -5.03 9.49 -11.21
CA GLU A 42 -5.94 8.54 -11.88
C GLU A 42 -7.23 8.32 -11.08
N ALA A 43 -7.14 8.20 -9.76
CA ALA A 43 -8.31 8.06 -8.89
C ALA A 43 -9.21 9.31 -8.92
N GLN A 44 -8.64 10.51 -9.07
CA GLN A 44 -9.41 11.74 -9.27
C GLN A 44 -10.07 11.79 -10.65
N ASN A 45 -9.36 11.40 -11.70
CA ASN A 45 -9.89 11.37 -13.07
C ASN A 45 -11.05 10.36 -13.23
N ARG A 46 -10.98 9.21 -12.53
CA ARG A 46 -12.05 8.19 -12.55
C ARG A 46 -13.29 8.54 -11.72
N ARG A 47 -13.24 9.62 -10.94
CA ARG A 47 -14.38 10.13 -10.15
C ARG A 47 -15.24 11.14 -10.90
N LEU A 48 -14.88 11.48 -12.15
CA LEU A 48 -15.66 12.27 -13.11
C LEU A 48 -16.34 11.34 -14.13
#